data_AF-A0A8K0UH24-F1
#
_entry.id   AF-A0A8K0UH24-F1
#
_cell.length_a   1.000
_cell.length_b   1.000
_cell.length_c   1.000
_cell.angle_alpha   90.00
_cell.angle_beta   90.00
_cell.angle_gamma   90.00
#
_symmetry.space_group_name_H-M   'P 1'
#
loop_
_entity.id
_entity.type
_entity.pdbx_description
1 polymer ?
#
loop_
_entity_poly.entity_id
_entity_poly.type
_entity_poly.pdbx_seq_one_letter_code
_entity_poly.pdbx_strand_id
1 'polypeptide(L)'
;MSLGLRQWPNTASRAARKLVSSVIASQSTPITTQQLYKLVVQEEYKAAGRTPPHIGHAQNTSTKPPHPSNIIRSMSYMKNVVLQDLLERKEVQKVHTIRTLSKEEIEMRLKSMTKAARRNAEVATTADTWLWKPRTPPAKVEPKPPKPRFGIEVGVEEDWSHLNKRRQRAREASVARDVAWVRQLESARKEGQSATVST
;
A
#
# COMPACT_ATOMS: atom_id res chain seq x y z
N MET A 1 -5.45 -28.50 40.59
CA MET A 1 -5.27 -28.93 39.18
C MET A 1 -4.73 -27.76 38.38
N SER A 2 -3.46 -27.80 37.99
CA SER A 2 -2.86 -26.76 37.13
C SER A 2 -3.37 -26.93 35.70
N LEU A 3 -4.18 -25.98 35.22
CA LEU A 3 -4.53 -25.91 33.81
C LEU A 3 -3.24 -25.66 33.03
N GLY A 4 -2.74 -26.70 32.33
CA GLY A 4 -1.58 -26.62 31.45
C GLY A 4 -1.89 -25.74 30.24
N LEU A 5 -1.87 -24.42 30.43
CA LEU A 5 -2.02 -23.43 29.37
C LEU A 5 -0.75 -23.51 28.52
N ARG A 6 -0.82 -24.22 27.39
CA ARG A 6 0.22 -24.13 26.36
C ARG A 6 0.31 -22.66 25.92
N GLN A 7 1.38 -21.99 26.35
CA GLN A 7 1.68 -20.65 25.87
C GLN A 7 2.14 -20.77 24.42
N TRP A 8 1.37 -20.17 23.52
CA TRP A 8 1.70 -20.10 22.13
C TRP A 8 2.67 -18.93 21.90
N PRO A 9 3.77 -19.10 21.15
CA PRO A 9 4.74 -18.02 20.95
C PRO A 9 4.10 -16.83 20.25
N ASN A 10 4.26 -15.63 20.81
CA ASN A 10 3.70 -14.39 20.26
C ASN A 10 4.53 -13.80 19.12
N THR A 11 5.58 -14.49 18.68
CA THR A 11 6.49 -14.06 17.62
C THR A 11 6.24 -14.83 16.32
N ALA A 12 6.41 -14.17 15.19
CA ALA A 12 6.26 -14.81 13.88
C ALA A 12 7.45 -15.73 13.60
N SER A 13 7.17 -17.02 13.43
CA SER A 13 8.17 -17.99 12.98
C SER A 13 8.64 -17.68 11.55
N ARG A 14 9.92 -17.96 11.25
CA ARG A 14 10.48 -17.78 9.89
C ARG A 14 9.74 -18.62 8.84
N ALA A 15 9.30 -19.83 9.21
CA ALA A 15 8.52 -20.69 8.32
C ALA A 15 7.14 -20.10 8.03
N ALA A 16 6.49 -19.52 9.06
CA ALA A 16 5.21 -18.83 8.93
C ALA A 16 5.28 -17.65 7.96
N ARG A 17 6.33 -16.81 8.11
CA ARG A 17 6.60 -15.69 7.20
C ARG A 17 6.75 -16.17 5.76
N LYS A 18 7.66 -17.12 5.52
CA LYS A 18 7.98 -17.62 4.17
C LYS A 18 6.76 -18.19 3.46
N LEU A 19 5.92 -18.94 4.19
CA LEU A 19 4.69 -19.52 3.67
C LEU A 19 3.67 -18.44 3.30
N VAL A 20 3.40 -17.50 4.21
CA VAL A 20 2.45 -16.41 3.93
C VAL A 20 2.94 -15.52 2.79
N SER A 21 4.24 -15.21 2.74
CA SER A 21 4.83 -14.43 1.66
C SER A 21 4.76 -15.16 0.31
N SER A 22 4.99 -16.49 0.28
CA SER A 22 4.89 -17.27 -0.96
C SER A 22 3.46 -17.33 -1.48
N VAL A 23 2.47 -17.49 -0.60
CA VAL A 23 1.05 -17.47 -0.98
C VAL A 23 0.66 -16.10 -1.51
N ILE A 24 1.07 -15.01 -0.85
CA ILE A 24 0.76 -13.65 -1.32
C ILE A 24 1.46 -13.36 -2.66
N ALA A 25 2.67 -13.87 -2.87
CA ALA A 25 3.42 -13.68 -4.11
C ALA A 25 2.88 -14.52 -5.28
N SER A 26 2.23 -15.66 -5.01
CA SER A 26 1.63 -16.52 -6.05
C SER A 26 0.32 -15.96 -6.59
N GLN A 27 -0.35 -15.08 -5.83
CA GLN A 27 -1.59 -14.44 -6.26
C GLN A 27 -1.31 -13.17 -7.07
N SER A 28 -1.93 -13.07 -8.24
CA SER A 28 -1.89 -11.86 -9.07
C SER A 28 -2.80 -10.75 -8.54
N THR A 29 -3.88 -11.13 -7.87
CA THR A 29 -4.88 -10.20 -7.32
C THR A 29 -4.68 -10.00 -5.80
N PRO A 30 -4.96 -8.80 -5.27
CA PRO A 30 -4.94 -8.58 -3.82
C PRO A 30 -5.99 -9.44 -3.12
N ILE A 31 -5.62 -10.05 -2.00
CA ILE A 31 -6.45 -11.05 -1.31
C ILE A 31 -6.92 -10.59 0.08
N THR A 32 -8.11 -11.03 0.48
CA THR A 32 -8.62 -10.77 1.83
C THR A 32 -7.87 -11.62 2.87
N THR A 33 -7.92 -11.20 4.14
CA THR A 33 -7.30 -11.97 5.24
C THR A 33 -7.91 -13.37 5.38
N GLN A 34 -9.22 -13.52 5.14
CA GLN A 34 -9.91 -14.81 5.22
C GLN A 34 -9.51 -15.74 4.07
N GLN A 35 -9.45 -15.24 2.84
CA GLN A 35 -9.00 -16.02 1.69
C GLN A 35 -7.54 -16.44 1.86
N LEU A 36 -6.68 -15.51 2.27
CA LEU A 36 -5.28 -15.81 2.57
C LEU A 36 -5.15 -16.94 3.59
N TYR A 37 -5.91 -16.88 4.69
CA TYR A 37 -5.89 -17.94 5.70
C TYR A 37 -6.31 -19.30 5.12
N LYS A 38 -7.37 -19.35 4.32
CA LYS A 38 -7.83 -20.60 3.68
C LYS A 38 -6.77 -21.18 2.75
N LEU A 39 -6.13 -20.35 1.92
CA LEU A 39 -5.07 -20.76 0.99
C LEU A 39 -3.85 -21.30 1.73
N VAL A 40 -3.40 -20.58 2.76
CA VAL A 40 -2.26 -20.98 3.59
C VAL A 40 -2.53 -22.32 4.28
N VAL A 41 -3.69 -22.48 4.91
CA VAL A 41 -4.08 -23.74 5.55
C VAL A 41 -4.12 -24.87 4.52
N GLN A 42 -4.69 -24.64 3.33
CA GLN A 42 -4.72 -25.63 2.26
C GLN A 42 -3.32 -26.05 1.79
N GLU A 43 -2.38 -25.12 1.68
CA GLU A 43 -0.99 -25.43 1.34
C GLU A 43 -0.30 -26.27 2.41
N GLU A 44 -0.51 -25.98 3.70
CA GLU A 44 0.05 -26.79 4.80
C GLU A 44 -0.49 -28.22 4.79
N TYR A 45 -1.80 -28.39 4.58
CA TYR A 45 -2.42 -29.71 4.49
C TYR A 45 -1.91 -30.50 3.28
N LYS A 46 -1.77 -29.84 2.12
CA LYS A 46 -1.14 -30.44 0.93
C LYS A 46 0.29 -30.87 1.20
N ALA A 47 1.11 -30.02 1.84
CA ALA A 47 2.49 -30.35 2.21
C ALA A 47 2.57 -31.51 3.21
N ALA A 48 1.59 -31.64 4.10
CA ALA A 48 1.48 -32.73 5.06
C ALA A 48 0.88 -34.03 4.46
N GLY A 49 0.41 -34.01 3.21
CA GLY A 49 -0.30 -35.14 2.60
C GLY A 49 -1.64 -35.47 3.27
N ARG A 50 -2.29 -34.48 3.90
CA ARG A 50 -3.55 -34.64 4.65
C ARG A 50 -4.65 -33.80 4.01
N THR A 51 -5.90 -34.23 4.15
CA THR A 51 -7.05 -33.40 3.80
C THR A 51 -7.38 -32.42 4.94
N PRO A 52 -7.77 -31.16 4.63
CA PRO A 52 -8.20 -30.23 5.67
C PRO A 52 -9.43 -30.80 6.39
N PRO A 53 -9.46 -30.82 7.74
CA PRO A 53 -10.64 -31.23 8.45
C PRO A 53 -11.78 -30.27 8.10
N HIS A 54 -12.95 -30.82 7.81
CA HIS A 54 -14.15 -30.01 7.69
C HIS A 54 -14.43 -29.42 9.07
N ILE A 55 -14.15 -28.12 9.25
CA ILE A 55 -14.51 -27.40 10.47
C ILE A 55 -16.03 -27.28 10.44
N GLY A 56 -16.73 -28.28 10.98
CA GLY A 56 -18.15 -28.14 11.27
C GLY A 56 -18.35 -26.97 12.22
N HIS A 57 -19.57 -26.42 12.28
CA HIS A 57 -19.95 -25.34 13.21
C HIS A 57 -19.93 -25.76 14.70
N ALA A 58 -19.10 -26.74 15.07
CA ALA A 58 -18.91 -27.20 16.43
C ALA A 58 -18.52 -26.01 17.31
N GLN A 59 -19.34 -25.78 18.33
CA GLN A 59 -19.29 -24.61 19.20
C GLN A 59 -17.87 -24.43 19.77
N ASN A 60 -17.37 -23.19 19.73
CA ASN A 60 -16.06 -22.74 20.21
C ASN A 60 -15.87 -22.91 21.74
N THR A 61 -16.13 -24.09 22.31
CA THR A 61 -15.94 -24.35 23.73
C THR A 61 -14.50 -24.74 24.04
N SER A 62 -13.71 -25.12 23.03
CA SER A 62 -12.31 -25.50 23.22
C SER A 62 -11.40 -24.26 23.19
N THR A 63 -10.53 -24.13 24.19
CA THR A 63 -9.46 -23.12 24.25
C THR A 63 -8.33 -23.37 23.23
N LYS A 64 -8.43 -24.44 22.45
CA LYS A 64 -7.42 -24.82 21.46
C LYS A 64 -7.67 -24.08 20.13
N PRO A 65 -6.61 -23.62 19.45
CA PRO A 65 -6.75 -22.99 18.14
C PRO A 65 -7.29 -24.01 17.11
N PRO A 66 -7.94 -23.56 16.01
CA PRO A 66 -8.55 -24.46 15.03
C PRO A 66 -7.59 -25.48 14.40
N HIS A 67 -6.34 -25.11 14.16
CA HIS A 67 -5.32 -26.00 13.60
C HIS A 67 -4.06 -26.01 14.49
N PRO A 68 -4.06 -26.72 15.64
CA PRO A 68 -2.96 -26.65 16.60
C PRO A 68 -1.66 -27.28 16.09
N SER A 69 -1.73 -28.16 15.10
CA SER A 69 -0.57 -28.81 14.47
C SER A 69 0.08 -27.99 13.36
N ASN A 70 -0.60 -26.96 12.87
CA ASN A 70 -0.14 -26.17 11.72
C ASN A 70 0.82 -25.06 12.14
N ILE A 71 1.63 -24.58 11.20
CA ILE A 71 2.52 -23.42 11.42
C ILE A 71 1.64 -22.18 11.66
N ILE A 72 0.58 -22.04 10.86
CA ILE A 72 -0.46 -21.03 11.05
C ILE A 72 -1.66 -21.64 11.78
N ARG A 73 -1.62 -21.55 13.11
CA ARG A 73 -2.60 -22.16 14.00
C ARG A 73 -4.00 -21.53 13.99
N SER A 74 -4.09 -20.22 13.77
CA SER A 74 -5.34 -19.47 13.82
C SER A 74 -5.28 -18.20 12.98
N MET A 75 -6.45 -17.72 12.57
CA MET A 75 -6.57 -16.48 11.79
C MET A 75 -6.06 -15.25 12.57
N SER A 76 -6.33 -15.19 13.89
CA SER A 76 -5.85 -14.09 14.75
C SER A 76 -4.32 -14.06 14.84
N TYR A 77 -3.67 -15.22 14.96
CA TYR A 77 -2.21 -15.31 14.95
C TYR A 77 -1.63 -14.84 13.61
N MET A 78 -2.20 -15.29 12.49
CA MET A 78 -1.76 -14.84 11.17
C MET A 78 -1.91 -13.32 11.00
N LYS A 79 -3.05 -12.76 11.41
CA LYS A 79 -3.36 -11.33 11.27
C LYS A 79 -2.49 -10.45 12.17
N ASN A 80 -2.42 -10.76 13.46
CA ASN A 80 -1.85 -9.86 14.45
C ASN A 80 -0.33 -10.04 14.61
N VAL A 81 0.20 -11.24 14.31
CA VAL A 81 1.62 -11.56 14.50
C VAL A 81 2.35 -11.64 13.17
N VAL A 82 1.89 -12.51 12.25
CA VAL A 82 2.63 -12.79 11.01
C VAL A 82 2.53 -11.65 10.01
N LEU A 83 1.31 -11.18 9.72
CA LEU A 83 1.09 -10.08 8.76
C LEU A 83 1.65 -8.75 9.27
N GLN A 84 1.63 -8.53 10.58
CA GLN A 84 2.20 -7.34 11.20
C GLN A 84 3.74 -7.31 11.01
N ASP A 85 4.43 -8.43 11.28
CA ASP A 85 5.88 -8.54 11.08
C ASP A 85 6.27 -8.42 9.58
N LEU A 86 5.47 -8.99 8.66
CA LEU A 86 5.69 -8.80 7.22
C LEU A 86 5.51 -7.34 6.76
N LEU A 87 4.60 -6.60 7.40
CA LEU A 87 4.37 -5.18 7.13
C LEU A 87 5.55 -4.35 7.64
N GLU A 88 6.04 -4.62 8.85
CA GLU A 88 7.22 -3.98 9.44
C GLU A 88 8.48 -4.19 8.57
N ARG A 89 8.64 -5.40 8.02
CA ARG A 89 9.70 -5.75 7.06
C ARG A 89 9.51 -5.16 5.67
N LYS A 90 8.38 -4.52 5.40
CA LYS A 90 8.03 -3.95 4.09
C LYS A 90 7.97 -5.00 2.98
N GLU A 91 7.66 -6.26 3.29
CA GLU A 91 7.50 -7.32 2.29
C GLU A 91 6.09 -7.30 1.67
N VAL A 92 5.10 -6.91 2.49
CA VAL A 92 3.69 -6.83 2.08
C VAL A 92 3.13 -5.44 2.39
N GLN A 93 2.03 -5.10 1.72
CA GLN A 93 1.29 -3.88 2.00
C GLN A 93 -0.20 -4.14 2.04
N LYS A 94 -0.88 -3.34 2.86
CA LYS A 94 -2.33 -3.36 3.02
C LYS A 94 -2.94 -2.31 2.11
N VAL A 95 -3.89 -2.70 1.27
CA VAL A 95 -4.53 -1.83 0.27
C VAL A 95 -6.00 -1.73 0.58
N HIS A 96 -6.52 -0.50 0.61
CA HIS A 96 -7.95 -0.25 0.67
C HIS A 96 -8.53 -0.30 -0.73
N THR A 97 -9.57 -1.09 -0.93
CA THR A 97 -10.29 -1.16 -2.21
C THR A 97 -11.78 -1.16 -1.95
N ILE A 98 -12.50 -0.36 -2.72
CA ILE A 98 -13.96 -0.38 -2.76
C ILE A 98 -14.33 -1.41 -3.82
N ARG A 99 -14.93 -2.54 -3.42
CA ARG A 99 -15.37 -3.59 -4.36
C ARG A 99 -16.89 -3.60 -4.47
N THR A 100 -17.40 -3.89 -5.66
CA THR A 100 -18.81 -4.21 -5.85
C THR A 100 -19.07 -5.63 -5.35
N LEU A 101 -20.11 -5.78 -4.52
CA LEU A 101 -20.51 -7.09 -4.00
C LEU A 101 -21.19 -7.90 -5.10
N SER A 102 -20.92 -9.20 -5.15
CA SER A 102 -21.65 -10.09 -6.05
C SER A 102 -23.10 -10.26 -5.57
N LYS A 103 -24.00 -10.62 -6.48
CA LYS A 103 -25.41 -10.91 -6.13
C LYS A 103 -25.50 -12.00 -5.06
N GLU A 104 -24.65 -13.02 -5.13
CA GLU A 104 -24.57 -14.10 -4.16
C GLU A 104 -24.13 -13.60 -2.76
N GLU A 105 -23.13 -12.72 -2.69
CA GLU A 105 -22.69 -12.11 -1.43
C GLU A 105 -23.80 -11.25 -0.80
N ILE A 106 -24.54 -10.50 -1.63
CA ILE A 106 -25.70 -9.71 -1.21
C ILE A 106 -26.79 -10.63 -0.64
N GLU A 107 -27.12 -11.72 -1.34
CA GLU A 107 -28.09 -12.70 -0.87
C GLU A 107 -27.66 -13.38 0.43
N MET A 108 -26.39 -13.78 0.57
CA MET A 108 -25.87 -14.35 1.81
C MET A 108 -25.99 -13.34 2.97
N ARG A 109 -25.72 -12.06 2.71
CA ARG A 109 -25.88 -11.00 3.71
C ARG A 109 -27.34 -10.84 4.11
N LEU A 110 -28.24 -10.78 3.14
CA LEU A 110 -29.69 -10.74 3.38
C LEU A 110 -30.19 -11.97 4.16
N LYS A 111 -29.68 -13.17 3.85
CA LYS A 111 -29.98 -14.43 4.56
C LYS A 111 -29.52 -14.40 6.02
N SER A 112 -28.36 -13.80 6.30
CA SER A 112 -27.85 -13.65 7.66
C SER A 112 -28.61 -12.62 8.52
N MET A 113 -29.35 -11.69 7.89
CA MET A 113 -30.11 -10.67 8.59
C MET A 113 -31.46 -11.19 9.09
N THR A 114 -31.91 -10.64 10.22
CA THR A 114 -33.25 -10.91 10.76
C THR A 114 -34.34 -10.39 9.83
N LYS A 115 -35.54 -10.98 9.90
CA LYS A 115 -36.68 -10.62 9.03
C LYS A 115 -37.07 -9.14 9.15
N ALA A 116 -36.99 -8.56 10.34
CA ALA A 116 -37.26 -7.14 10.58
C ALA A 116 -36.20 -6.24 9.94
N ALA A 117 -34.91 -6.55 10.13
CA ALA A 117 -33.82 -5.80 9.52
C ALA A 117 -33.85 -5.84 7.99
N ARG A 118 -34.26 -6.98 7.41
CA ARG A 118 -34.36 -7.15 5.95
C ARG A 118 -35.37 -6.20 5.29
N ARG A 119 -36.49 -5.88 5.96
CA ARG A 119 -37.55 -5.02 5.39
C ARG A 119 -37.09 -3.58 5.17
N ASN A 120 -36.15 -3.10 5.97
CA ASN A 120 -35.67 -1.71 5.94
C ASN A 120 -34.22 -1.59 5.44
N ALA A 121 -33.59 -2.71 5.05
CA ALA A 121 -32.19 -2.71 4.65
C ALA A 121 -32.03 -2.32 3.18
N GLU A 122 -31.55 -1.11 2.94
CA GLU A 122 -30.93 -0.75 1.68
C GLU A 122 -29.52 -1.35 1.65
N VAL A 123 -29.35 -2.50 0.99
CA VAL A 123 -28.05 -3.20 0.96
C VAL A 123 -27.12 -2.47 0.01
N ALA A 124 -26.09 -1.83 0.57
CA ALA A 124 -25.04 -1.21 -0.22
C ALA A 124 -24.45 -2.21 -1.23
N THR A 125 -24.40 -1.80 -2.50
CA THR A 125 -23.82 -2.58 -3.60
C THR A 125 -22.29 -2.58 -3.55
N THR A 126 -21.69 -1.62 -2.85
CA THR A 126 -20.25 -1.51 -2.65
C THR A 126 -19.86 -1.85 -1.21
N ALA A 127 -18.68 -2.45 -1.06
CA ALA A 127 -18.10 -2.76 0.24
C ALA A 127 -16.62 -2.38 0.27
N ASP A 128 -16.27 -1.57 1.26
CA ASP A 128 -14.88 -1.26 1.60
C ASP A 128 -14.19 -2.51 2.15
N THR A 129 -13.14 -2.94 1.46
CA THR A 129 -12.40 -4.15 1.81
C THR A 129 -10.91 -3.85 1.87
N TRP A 130 -10.28 -4.35 2.94
CA TRP A 130 -8.84 -4.31 3.10
C TRP A 130 -8.21 -5.58 2.55
N LEU A 131 -7.36 -5.42 1.55
CA LEU A 131 -6.67 -6.50 0.86
C LEU A 131 -5.17 -6.46 1.13
N TRP A 132 -4.53 -7.61 0.99
CA TRP A 132 -3.08 -7.77 1.10
C TRP A 132 -2.50 -8.03 -0.29
N LYS A 133 -1.40 -7.35 -0.61
CA LYS A 133 -0.62 -7.62 -1.81
C LYS A 133 0.88 -7.54 -1.53
N PRO A 134 1.73 -8.17 -2.36
CA PRO A 134 3.17 -7.96 -2.28
C PRO A 134 3.50 -6.47 -2.37
N ARG A 135 4.48 -6.01 -1.60
CA ARG A 135 4.98 -4.65 -1.76
C ARG A 135 5.93 -4.64 -2.96
N THR A 136 5.50 -4.02 -4.05
CA THR A 136 6.42 -3.65 -5.12
C THR A 136 7.40 -2.61 -4.55
N PRO A 137 8.72 -2.80 -4.66
CA PRO A 137 9.66 -1.76 -4.28
C PRO A 137 9.29 -0.48 -5.03
N PRO A 138 9.33 0.70 -4.38
CA PRO A 138 9.10 1.94 -5.10
C PRO A 138 10.07 1.97 -6.28
N ALA A 139 9.55 2.28 -7.47
CA ALA A 139 10.40 2.53 -8.62
C ALA A 139 11.48 3.52 -8.17
N LYS A 140 12.75 3.22 -8.48
CA LYS A 140 13.83 4.17 -8.23
C LYS A 140 13.42 5.44 -8.95
N VAL A 141 13.09 6.48 -8.17
CA VAL A 141 12.77 7.79 -8.73
C VAL A 141 14.06 8.24 -9.37
N GLU A 142 14.12 8.19 -10.70
CA GLU A 142 15.24 8.80 -11.40
C GLU A 142 15.30 10.27 -10.94
N PRO A 143 16.49 10.77 -10.57
CA PRO A 143 16.61 12.15 -10.14
C PRO A 143 16.01 13.02 -11.23
N LYS A 144 14.98 13.80 -10.88
CA LYS A 144 14.37 14.73 -11.83
C LYS A 144 15.51 15.55 -12.45
N PRO A 145 15.58 15.68 -13.79
CA PRO A 145 16.60 16.50 -14.40
C PRO A 145 16.55 17.88 -13.72
N PRO A 146 17.71 18.46 -13.38
CA PRO A 146 17.74 19.77 -12.75
C PRO A 146 16.94 20.72 -13.64
N LYS A 147 15.99 21.45 -13.04
CA LYS A 147 15.24 22.47 -13.79
C LYS A 147 16.28 23.41 -14.40
N PRO A 148 16.18 23.75 -15.70
CA PRO A 148 17.07 24.73 -16.29
C PRO A 148 16.98 26.00 -15.44
N ARG A 149 18.11 26.45 -14.89
CA ARG A 149 18.13 27.66 -14.07
C ARG A 149 17.93 28.84 -15.00
N PHE A 150 16.98 29.68 -14.65
CA PHE A 150 16.64 30.83 -15.46
C PHE A 150 17.74 31.89 -15.37
N GLY A 151 18.23 32.36 -16.53
CA GLY A 151 19.20 33.46 -16.59
C GLY A 151 20.67 33.06 -16.67
N ILE A 152 21.00 31.79 -16.92
CA ILE A 152 22.40 31.37 -17.20
C ILE A 152 23.01 32.22 -18.33
N GLU A 153 22.21 32.54 -19.36
CA GLU A 153 22.61 33.37 -20.50
C GLU A 153 23.01 34.80 -20.12
N VAL A 154 22.47 35.33 -19.02
CA VAL A 154 22.78 36.67 -18.50
C VAL A 154 23.80 36.63 -17.35
N GLY A 155 24.53 35.52 -17.21
CA GLY A 155 25.61 35.37 -16.23
C GLY A 155 25.14 35.04 -14.82
N VAL A 156 23.90 34.56 -14.64
CA VAL A 156 23.49 33.98 -13.36
C VAL A 156 24.38 32.75 -13.09
N GLU A 157 25.12 32.78 -11.97
CA GLU A 157 26.12 31.77 -11.53
C GLU A 157 27.50 31.82 -12.17
N GLU A 158 27.85 32.89 -12.87
CA GLU A 158 29.28 33.15 -13.11
C GLU A 158 30.02 33.38 -11.80
N ASP A 159 31.20 32.76 -11.66
CA ASP A 159 32.04 32.94 -10.48
C ASP A 159 32.76 34.30 -10.51
N TRP A 160 32.20 35.26 -9.78
CA TRP A 160 32.79 36.59 -9.58
C TRP A 160 33.53 36.73 -8.25
N SER A 161 33.86 35.63 -7.56
CA SER A 161 34.58 35.66 -6.28
C SER A 161 35.94 36.36 -6.37
N HIS A 162 36.55 36.34 -7.56
CA HIS A 162 37.82 37.02 -7.86
C HIS A 162 37.72 38.55 -8.00
N LEU A 163 36.51 39.12 -8.09
CA LEU A 163 36.31 40.57 -8.18
C LEU A 163 36.26 41.22 -6.78
N ASN A 164 36.74 42.47 -6.68
CA ASN A 164 36.58 43.26 -5.45
C ASN A 164 35.08 43.54 -5.16
N LYS A 165 34.67 43.62 -3.88
CA LYS A 165 33.31 43.90 -3.39
C LYS A 165 32.55 44.98 -4.17
N ARG A 166 33.21 46.09 -4.55
CA ARG A 166 32.56 47.16 -5.35
C ARG A 166 32.13 46.65 -6.72
N ARG A 167 32.98 45.87 -7.39
CA ARG A 167 32.72 45.28 -8.71
C ARG A 167 31.72 44.12 -8.62
N GLN A 168 31.77 43.32 -7.55
CA GLN A 168 30.76 42.29 -7.28
C GLN A 168 29.35 42.89 -7.20
N ARG A 169 29.14 43.94 -6.38
CA ARG A 169 27.84 44.63 -6.30
C ARG A 169 27.39 45.20 -7.64
N ALA A 170 28.31 45.78 -8.42
CA ALA A 170 27.98 46.30 -9.74
C ALA A 170 27.55 45.19 -10.72
N ARG A 171 28.19 44.01 -10.63
CA ARG A 171 27.83 42.83 -11.43
C ARG A 171 26.50 42.25 -11.00
N GLU A 172 26.26 42.06 -9.71
CA GLU A 172 24.97 41.63 -9.16
C GLU A 172 23.83 42.55 -9.62
N ALA A 173 24.03 43.87 -9.55
CA ALA A 173 23.04 44.84 -10.00
C ALA A 173 22.85 44.86 -11.53
N SER A 174 23.88 44.49 -12.31
CA SER A 174 23.73 44.32 -13.77
C SER A 174 22.91 43.08 -14.07
N VAL A 175 23.31 41.93 -13.54
CA VAL A 175 22.64 40.66 -13.80
C VAL A 175 21.19 40.69 -13.29
N ALA A 176 20.91 41.34 -12.17
CA ALA A 176 19.53 41.53 -11.72
C ALA A 176 18.65 42.31 -12.74
N ARG A 177 19.21 43.36 -13.37
CA ARG A 177 18.50 44.11 -14.42
C ARG A 177 18.31 43.27 -15.67
N ASP A 178 19.35 42.55 -16.08
CA ASP A 178 19.32 41.70 -17.28
C ASP A 178 18.31 40.56 -17.11
N VAL A 179 18.30 39.89 -15.95
CA VAL A 179 17.29 38.87 -15.61
C VAL A 179 15.87 39.45 -15.62
N ALA A 180 15.67 40.65 -15.06
CA ALA A 180 14.35 41.29 -15.07
C ALA A 180 13.87 41.59 -16.49
N TRP A 181 14.78 42.05 -17.36
CA TRP A 181 14.49 42.31 -18.77
C TRP A 181 14.16 41.03 -19.54
N VAL A 182 14.92 39.94 -19.36
CA VAL A 182 14.61 38.64 -20.00
C VAL A 182 13.25 38.12 -19.54
N ARG A 183 12.89 38.27 -18.26
CA ARG A 183 11.54 37.89 -17.77
C ARG A 183 10.43 38.68 -18.45
N GLN A 184 10.61 39.99 -18.63
CA GLN A 184 9.64 40.83 -19.34
C GLN A 184 9.49 40.43 -20.81
N LEU A 185 10.60 40.08 -21.49
CA LEU A 185 10.55 39.57 -22.86
C LEU A 185 9.79 38.25 -22.95
N GLU A 186 10.01 37.32 -22.01
CA GLU A 186 9.29 36.07 -21.98
C GLU A 186 7.80 36.24 -21.70
N SER A 187 7.42 37.14 -20.78
CA SER A 187 6.00 37.42 -20.52
C SER A 187 5.34 38.02 -21.77
N ALA A 188 5.97 39.00 -22.42
CA ALA A 188 5.45 39.60 -23.64
C ALA A 188 5.32 38.56 -24.78
N ARG A 189 6.28 37.63 -24.92
CA ARG A 189 6.18 36.53 -25.90
C ARG A 189 5.01 35.59 -25.60
N LYS A 190 4.79 35.24 -24.33
CA LYS A 190 3.67 34.37 -23.92
C LYS A 190 2.31 35.03 -24.18
N GLU A 191 2.19 36.32 -23.87
CA GLU A 191 0.98 37.09 -24.14
C GLU A 191 0.67 37.12 -25.65
N GLY A 192 1.67 37.43 -26.49
CA GLY A 192 1.53 37.41 -27.94
C GLY A 192 1.13 36.04 -28.50
N GLN A 193 1.74 34.96 -28.02
CA GLN A 193 1.38 33.59 -28.42
C GLN A 193 -0.06 33.21 -28.01
N SER A 194 -0.48 33.58 -26.79
CA SER A 194 -1.84 33.27 -26.31
C SER A 194 -2.93 34.01 -27.08
N ALA A 195 -2.66 35.23 -27.54
CA ALA A 195 -3.57 36.01 -28.38
C ALA A 195 -3.78 35.36 -29.76
N THR A 196 -2.72 34.80 -30.37
CA THR A 196 -2.81 34.17 -31.70
C THR A 196 -3.56 32.83 -31.73
N VAL A 197 -3.62 32.10 -30.61
CA VAL A 197 -4.28 30.77 -30.54
C VAL A 197 -5.78 30.89 -30.24
N SER A 198 -6.24 32.06 -29.80
CA SER A 198 -7.64 32.31 -29.42
C SER A 198 -8.48 32.92 -30.55
N THR A 199 -7.95 32.93 -31.78
CA THR A 199 -8.61 33.45 -32.99
C THR A 199 -8.81 32.30 -33.97
#